data_AF-A0A1G1C0X4-F1
#
_entry.id   AF-A0A1G1C0X4-F1
#
_cell.length_a   1.000
_cell.length_b   1.000
_cell.length_c   1.000
_cell.angle_alpha   90.00
_cell.angle_beta   90.00
_cell.angle_gamma   90.00
#
_symmetry.space_group_name_H-M   'P 1'
#
loop_
_entity.id
_entity.type
_entity.pdbx_description
1 polymer ?
#
loop_
_entity_poly.entity_id
_entity_poly.type
_entity_poly.pdbx_seq_one_letter_code
_entity_poly.pdbx_strand_id
1 'polypeptide(L)'
;MSKKIFLFLGVILVLIFLVGGGALYWSMKSGPSLAESSPLPTPLMSPEATFEPVASPAPTASIKETKSDLEQIKEAFAEKYNKPLSDVNVTISDNTGTYAKGGVSFAGETGGGWWLAYNDSSGWIIVADGNGTVMCEEIEPYNFPVDLVPECWNEATSKLIER
;
A
#
# COMPACT_ATOMS: atom_id res chain seq x y z
N MET A 1 24.58 53.91 -15.55
CA MET A 1 24.51 52.43 -15.59
C MET A 1 23.17 52.05 -16.23
N SER A 2 23.17 51.30 -17.34
CA SER A 2 21.96 51.15 -18.18
C SER A 2 20.91 50.25 -17.50
N LYS A 3 19.62 50.55 -17.64
CA LYS A 3 18.52 49.71 -17.11
C LYS A 3 18.60 48.25 -17.58
N LYS A 4 19.25 48.01 -18.73
CA LYS A 4 19.50 46.68 -19.29
C LYS A 4 20.49 45.86 -18.44
N ILE A 5 21.47 46.50 -17.81
CA ILE A 5 22.45 45.85 -16.91
C ILE A 5 21.78 45.39 -15.62
N PHE A 6 20.87 46.18 -15.04
CA PHE A 6 20.13 45.77 -13.85
C PHE A 6 19.16 44.61 -14.11
N LEU A 7 18.51 44.60 -15.28
CA LEU A 7 17.66 43.46 -15.68
C LEU A 7 18.47 42.18 -15.87
N PHE A 8 19.63 42.25 -16.54
CA PHE A 8 20.50 41.09 -16.71
C PHE A 8 21.02 40.52 -15.38
N LEU A 9 21.46 41.39 -14.47
CA LEU A 9 21.93 40.96 -13.14
C LEU A 9 20.81 40.33 -12.30
N GLY A 10 19.58 40.85 -12.40
CA GLY A 10 18.42 40.28 -11.72
C GLY A 10 18.08 38.87 -12.22
N VAL A 11 18.10 38.64 -13.53
CA VAL A 11 17.83 37.31 -14.12
C VAL A 11 18.92 36.30 -13.74
N ILE A 12 20.19 36.71 -13.72
CA ILE A 12 21.31 35.85 -13.31
C ILE A 12 21.18 35.44 -11.84
N LEU A 13 20.81 36.37 -10.95
CA LEU A 13 20.59 36.06 -9.53
C LEU A 13 19.45 35.05 -9.34
N VAL A 14 18.33 35.20 -10.05
CA VAL A 14 17.21 34.25 -9.98
C VAL A 14 17.63 32.84 -10.44
N LEU A 15 18.40 32.74 -11.53
CA LEU A 15 18.90 31.45 -12.02
C LEU A 15 19.86 30.79 -11.02
N ILE A 16 20.73 31.56 -10.36
CA ILE A 16 21.62 31.03 -9.32
C ILE A 16 20.82 30.50 -8.13
N PHE A 17 19.76 31.19 -7.70
CA PHE A 17 18.89 30.72 -6.61
C PHE A 17 18.11 29.46 -6.98
N LEU A 18 17.61 29.34 -8.21
CA LEU A 18 16.87 28.15 -8.65
C LEU A 18 17.78 26.90 -8.76
N VAL A 19 19.00 27.06 -9.28
CA VAL A 19 19.94 25.93 -9.42
C VAL A 19 20.62 25.60 -8.09
N GLY A 20 21.09 26.60 -7.35
CA GLY A 20 21.79 26.41 -6.08
C GLY A 20 20.88 25.98 -4.93
N GLY A 21 19.66 26.52 -4.86
CA GLY A 21 18.67 26.16 -3.85
C GLY A 21 18.18 24.71 -3.97
N GLY A 22 18.00 24.22 -5.20
CA GLY A 22 17.59 22.84 -5.45
C GLY A 22 18.64 21.80 -5.00
N ALA A 23 19.93 22.08 -5.21
CA ALA A 23 21.01 21.17 -4.84
C ALA A 23 21.17 21.04 -3.30
N LEU A 24 21.06 22.14 -2.56
CA LEU A 24 21.12 22.13 -1.10
C LEU A 24 19.90 21.43 -0.47
N TYR A 25 18.72 21.62 -1.04
CA TYR A 25 17.50 20.95 -0.57
C TYR A 25 17.56 19.42 -0.78
N TRP A 26 18.10 18.96 -1.91
CA TRP A 26 18.28 17.53 -2.18
C TRP A 26 19.28 16.89 -1.20
N SER A 27 20.39 17.56 -0.93
CA SER A 27 21.43 17.03 -0.03
C SER A 27 20.98 16.92 1.44
N MET A 28 19.96 17.69 1.86
CA MET A 28 19.42 17.61 3.22
C MET A 28 18.36 16.50 3.37
N LYS A 29 17.74 16.04 2.26
CA LYS A 29 16.71 14.99 2.27
C LYS A 29 17.27 13.57 2.18
N SER A 30 18.43 13.38 1.54
CA SER A 30 19.12 12.08 1.50
C SER A 30 20.06 11.90 2.70
N GLY A 31 19.48 11.69 3.89
CA GLY A 31 20.23 11.18 5.03
C GLY A 31 20.72 9.74 4.78
N PRO A 32 21.91 9.36 5.26
CA PRO A 32 22.42 8.00 5.08
C PRO A 32 21.60 7.00 5.90
N SER A 33 20.94 6.07 5.21
CA SER A 33 20.33 4.89 5.81
C SER A 33 21.44 4.00 6.37
N LEU A 34 21.56 3.95 7.70
CA LEU A 34 22.41 2.99 8.37
C LEU A 34 21.73 1.62 8.20
N ALA A 35 22.28 0.81 7.31
CA ALA A 35 21.96 -0.59 7.19
C ALA A 35 22.24 -1.27 8.54
N GLU A 36 21.18 -1.62 9.26
CA GLU A 36 21.28 -2.41 10.48
C GLU A 36 21.71 -3.83 10.10
N SER A 37 22.89 -4.20 10.57
CA SER A 37 23.50 -5.50 10.39
C SER A 37 22.67 -6.56 11.11
N SER A 38 22.10 -7.48 10.33
CA SER A 38 21.53 -8.74 10.80
C SER A 38 22.59 -9.59 11.51
N PRO A 39 22.31 -10.12 12.72
CA PRO A 39 23.05 -11.25 13.24
C PRO A 39 22.31 -12.57 12.97
N LEU A 40 22.99 -13.46 12.25
CA LEU A 40 22.79 -14.91 12.26
C LEU A 40 24.17 -15.52 12.63
N PRO A 41 24.33 -16.73 13.20
CA PRO A 41 23.37 -17.73 13.68
C PRO A 41 23.61 -18.15 15.15
N THR A 42 22.73 -18.99 15.70
CA THR A 42 23.13 -19.93 16.75
C THR A 42 22.54 -21.30 16.44
N PRO A 43 23.34 -22.39 16.43
CA PRO A 43 22.86 -23.73 16.11
C PRO A 43 22.47 -24.51 17.37
N LEU A 44 21.71 -25.59 17.10
CA LEU A 44 21.59 -26.84 17.85
C LEU A 44 20.90 -26.79 19.24
N MET A 45 19.72 -27.43 19.31
CA MET A 45 19.63 -28.74 19.97
C MET A 45 18.34 -29.49 19.59
N SER A 46 18.55 -30.72 19.14
CA SER A 46 17.60 -31.82 19.06
C SER A 46 17.03 -32.15 20.46
N PRO A 47 15.78 -32.61 20.54
CA PRO A 47 15.63 -33.99 20.96
C PRO A 47 14.74 -34.82 20.04
N GLU A 48 15.30 -35.98 19.72
CA GLU A 48 14.69 -37.18 19.18
C GLU A 48 13.45 -37.58 20.00
N ALA A 49 12.27 -37.48 19.40
CA ALA A 49 11.02 -37.96 19.97
C ALA A 49 10.57 -39.21 19.20
N THR A 50 10.71 -40.33 19.91
CA THR A 50 10.05 -41.63 19.77
C THR A 50 8.88 -41.70 18.79
N PHE A 51 9.03 -42.53 17.76
CA PHE A 51 7.92 -43.02 16.95
C PHE A 51 7.12 -44.05 17.75
N GLU A 52 5.90 -43.71 18.18
CA GLU A 52 4.89 -44.71 18.54
C GLU A 52 3.96 -44.95 17.34
N PRO A 53 3.69 -46.22 16.96
CA PRO A 53 2.79 -46.54 15.88
C PRO A 53 1.39 -46.82 16.44
N VAL A 54 0.40 -45.98 16.10
CA VAL A 54 -1.00 -46.39 16.20
C VAL A 54 -1.75 -45.93 14.95
N ALA A 55 -2.06 -46.92 14.11
CA ALA A 55 -2.96 -46.78 12.98
C ALA A 55 -4.37 -46.41 13.44
N SER A 56 -4.97 -45.42 12.78
CA SER A 56 -6.43 -45.35 12.57
C SER A 56 -6.69 -44.44 11.36
N PRO A 57 -7.34 -44.90 10.29
CA PRO A 57 -7.72 -44.04 9.17
C PRO A 57 -8.87 -43.13 9.62
N ALA A 58 -8.51 -41.97 10.18
CA ALA A 58 -9.44 -40.87 10.34
C ALA A 58 -9.93 -40.43 8.96
N PRO A 59 -11.21 -40.06 8.81
CA PRO A 59 -11.78 -39.71 7.52
C PRO A 59 -11.01 -38.54 6.94
N THR A 60 -10.58 -38.69 5.69
CA THR A 60 -10.05 -37.63 4.84
C THR A 60 -11.03 -36.46 4.87
N ALA A 61 -10.78 -35.50 5.77
CA ALA A 61 -11.40 -34.20 5.71
C ALA A 61 -10.94 -33.60 4.38
N SER A 62 -11.90 -33.38 3.48
CA SER A 62 -11.69 -32.65 2.24
C SER A 62 -11.24 -31.23 2.61
N ILE A 63 -9.92 -31.01 2.59
CA ILE A 63 -9.34 -29.69 2.77
C ILE A 63 -9.69 -28.91 1.51
N LYS A 64 -10.82 -28.17 1.55
CA LYS A 64 -10.98 -27.01 0.66
C LYS A 64 -9.87 -26.05 1.06
N GLU A 65 -8.80 -25.98 0.28
CA GLU A 65 -7.81 -24.92 0.42
C GLU A 65 -8.55 -23.58 0.35
N THR A 66 -8.57 -22.89 1.47
CA THR A 66 -9.16 -21.56 1.58
C THR A 66 -8.02 -20.60 1.28
N LYS A 67 -8.11 -19.91 0.14
CA LYS A 67 -7.12 -18.90 -0.26
C LYS A 67 -6.99 -17.83 0.82
N SER A 68 -5.79 -17.32 1.02
CA SER A 68 -5.55 -16.22 1.96
C SER A 68 -6.28 -14.94 1.50
N ASP A 69 -6.59 -14.04 2.44
CA ASP A 69 -7.19 -12.73 2.12
C ASP A 69 -6.35 -11.95 1.10
N LEU A 70 -5.02 -12.00 1.24
CA LEU A 70 -4.09 -11.35 0.30
C LEU A 70 -4.25 -11.88 -1.12
N GLU A 71 -4.36 -13.20 -1.27
CA GLU A 71 -4.56 -13.84 -2.59
C GLU A 71 -5.92 -13.46 -3.18
N GLN A 72 -6.98 -13.47 -2.37
CA GLN A 72 -8.31 -13.08 -2.81
C GLN A 72 -8.37 -11.61 -3.24
N ILE A 73 -7.78 -10.70 -2.47
CA ILE A 73 -7.70 -9.26 -2.82
C ILE A 73 -6.86 -9.07 -4.09
N LYS A 74 -5.75 -9.80 -4.22
CA LYS A 74 -4.92 -9.77 -5.43
C LYS A 74 -5.67 -10.27 -6.66
N GLU A 75 -6.48 -11.32 -6.51
CA GLU A 75 -7.41 -11.79 -7.56
C GLU A 75 -8.46 -10.73 -7.92
N ALA A 76 -9.05 -10.06 -6.93
CA ALA A 76 -10.01 -8.99 -7.15
C ALA A 76 -9.41 -7.82 -7.95
N PHE A 77 -8.15 -7.45 -7.69
CA PHE A 77 -7.43 -6.44 -8.49
C PHE A 77 -7.11 -6.91 -9.91
N ALA A 78 -6.67 -8.16 -10.06
CA ALA A 78 -6.38 -8.75 -11.37
C ALA A 78 -7.64 -8.76 -12.25
N GLU A 79 -8.80 -9.08 -11.67
CA GLU A 79 -10.10 -9.03 -12.33
C GLU A 79 -10.51 -7.59 -12.67
N LYS A 80 -10.52 -6.69 -11.67
CA LYS A 80 -10.94 -5.28 -11.83
C LYS A 80 -10.18 -4.57 -12.95
N TYR A 81 -8.88 -4.81 -13.08
CA TYR A 81 -8.02 -4.15 -14.06
C TYR A 81 -7.68 -5.01 -15.29
N ASN A 82 -8.23 -6.22 -15.37
CA ASN A 82 -7.93 -7.19 -16.43
C ASN A 82 -6.41 -7.37 -16.65
N LYS A 83 -5.68 -7.57 -15.54
CA LYS A 83 -4.22 -7.78 -15.52
C LYS A 83 -3.91 -9.20 -15.04
N PRO A 84 -2.80 -9.81 -15.49
CA PRO A 84 -2.39 -11.11 -14.98
C PRO A 84 -1.97 -10.99 -13.51
N LEU A 85 -2.20 -12.04 -12.72
CA LEU A 85 -1.83 -12.07 -11.29
C LEU A 85 -0.33 -11.81 -11.06
N SER A 86 0.54 -12.16 -12.01
CA SER A 86 1.98 -11.86 -11.93
C SER A 86 2.28 -10.36 -11.86
N ASP A 87 1.40 -9.55 -12.44
CA ASP A 87 1.63 -8.12 -12.63
C ASP A 87 0.96 -7.28 -11.55
N VAL A 88 0.19 -7.92 -10.66
CA VAL A 88 -0.48 -7.25 -9.53
C VAL A 88 0.32 -7.51 -8.26
N ASN A 89 0.78 -6.44 -7.61
CA ASN A 89 1.43 -6.51 -6.31
C ASN A 89 0.59 -5.74 -5.29
N VAL A 90 0.12 -6.44 -4.26
CA VAL A 90 -0.74 -5.92 -3.20
C VAL A 90 -0.02 -6.09 -1.88
N THR A 91 -0.12 -5.07 -1.01
CA THR A 91 0.27 -5.15 0.40
C THR A 91 -0.93 -4.82 1.27
N ILE A 92 -1.10 -5.54 2.38
CA ILE A 92 -2.13 -5.25 3.37
C ILE A 92 -1.47 -4.50 4.54
N SER A 93 -1.97 -3.30 4.83
CA SER A 93 -1.51 -2.50 5.96
C SER A 93 -2.40 -2.67 7.19
N ASP A 94 -3.69 -2.90 6.99
CA ASP A 94 -4.65 -3.19 8.06
C ASP A 94 -5.72 -4.15 7.53
N ASN A 95 -6.15 -5.11 8.36
CA ASN A 95 -7.18 -6.08 8.04
C ASN A 95 -7.90 -6.54 9.32
N THR A 96 -9.21 -6.36 9.33
CA THR A 96 -10.11 -6.70 10.44
C THR A 96 -10.93 -7.98 10.19
N GLY A 97 -10.71 -8.63 9.04
CA GLY A 97 -11.51 -9.75 8.52
C GLY A 97 -12.74 -9.31 7.74
N THR A 98 -13.30 -8.13 8.04
CA THR A 98 -14.42 -7.51 7.31
C THR A 98 -13.97 -6.37 6.40
N TYR A 99 -12.97 -5.60 6.85
CA TYR A 99 -12.41 -4.48 6.12
C TYR A 99 -10.90 -4.62 6.02
N ALA A 100 -10.34 -4.22 4.90
CA ALA A 100 -8.89 -4.15 4.74
C ALA A 100 -8.49 -2.87 3.98
N LYS A 101 -7.26 -2.42 4.21
CA LYS A 101 -6.63 -1.35 3.42
C LYS A 101 -5.17 -1.64 3.18
N GLY A 102 -4.62 -1.03 2.15
CA GLY A 102 -3.21 -1.21 1.84
C GLY A 102 -2.75 -0.50 0.57
N GLY A 103 -1.65 -1.01 0.01
CA GLY A 103 -1.05 -0.51 -1.22
C GLY A 103 -1.21 -1.49 -2.38
N VAL A 104 -1.32 -0.97 -3.59
CA VAL A 104 -1.30 -1.74 -4.83
C VAL A 104 -0.32 -1.11 -5.82
N SER A 105 0.37 -1.93 -6.60
CA SER A 105 1.18 -1.49 -7.74
C SER A 105 1.07 -2.50 -8.86
N PHE A 106 1.28 -2.04 -10.09
CA PHE A 106 1.21 -2.87 -11.27
C PHE A 106 2.56 -2.91 -11.99
N ALA A 107 2.94 -4.09 -12.49
CA ALA A 107 4.16 -4.25 -13.25
C ALA A 107 4.16 -3.33 -14.49
N GLY A 108 5.29 -2.66 -14.72
CA GLY A 108 5.44 -1.70 -15.82
C GLY A 108 4.89 -0.29 -15.55
N GLU A 109 4.23 -0.07 -14.41
CA GLU A 109 3.74 1.25 -14.02
C GLU A 109 4.71 1.92 -13.03
N THR A 110 4.89 3.24 -13.17
CA THR A 110 5.72 4.02 -12.23
C THR A 110 4.84 4.54 -11.11
N GLY A 111 4.72 3.76 -10.04
CA GLY A 111 3.98 4.14 -8.83
C GLY A 111 3.11 3.03 -8.27
N GLY A 112 2.36 3.38 -7.23
CA GLY A 112 1.31 2.55 -6.65
C GLY A 112 0.15 3.43 -6.22
N GLY A 113 -0.91 2.81 -5.72
CA GLY A 113 -2.05 3.49 -5.11
C GLY A 113 -2.37 2.90 -3.74
N TRP A 114 -3.17 3.62 -2.97
CA TRP A 114 -3.85 3.05 -1.81
C TRP A 114 -5.12 2.34 -2.26
N TRP A 115 -5.64 1.47 -1.40
CA TRP A 115 -6.94 0.85 -1.62
C TRP A 115 -7.67 0.54 -0.32
N LEU A 116 -8.99 0.39 -0.43
CA LEU A 116 -9.93 -0.05 0.59
C LEU A 116 -10.72 -1.24 0.05
N ALA A 117 -10.87 -2.27 0.86
CA ALA A 117 -11.64 -3.46 0.51
C ALA A 117 -12.61 -3.85 1.61
N TYR A 118 -13.74 -4.40 1.19
CA TYR A 118 -14.79 -4.95 2.05
C TYR A 118 -14.96 -6.43 1.74
N ASN A 119 -15.06 -7.25 2.78
CA ASN A 119 -15.27 -8.69 2.67
C ASN A 119 -16.73 -9.02 2.97
N ASP A 120 -17.42 -9.61 2.00
CA ASP A 120 -18.77 -10.12 2.18
C ASP A 120 -18.79 -11.66 2.12
N SER A 121 -19.97 -12.28 2.04
CA SER A 121 -20.09 -13.74 1.93
C SER A 121 -19.53 -14.34 0.64
N SER A 122 -19.32 -13.50 -0.38
CA SER A 122 -18.84 -13.86 -1.72
C SER A 122 -17.33 -13.66 -1.87
N GLY A 123 -16.73 -12.85 -0.98
CA GLY A 123 -15.30 -12.61 -0.90
C GLY A 123 -14.95 -11.13 -0.81
N TRP A 124 -13.69 -10.82 -1.10
CA TRP A 124 -13.17 -9.46 -1.05
C TRP A 124 -13.57 -8.63 -2.28
N ILE A 125 -14.12 -7.45 -2.02
CA ILE A 125 -14.51 -6.45 -3.01
C ILE A 125 -13.61 -5.22 -2.84
N ILE A 126 -12.98 -4.76 -3.93
CA ILE A 126 -12.22 -3.50 -3.92
C ILE A 126 -13.21 -2.34 -4.02
N VAL A 127 -13.43 -1.67 -2.90
CA VAL A 127 -14.41 -0.58 -2.79
C VAL A 127 -13.86 0.70 -3.40
N ALA A 128 -12.63 1.07 -3.06
CA ALA A 128 -11.98 2.27 -3.57
C ALA A 128 -10.48 2.04 -3.70
N ASP A 129 -9.86 2.67 -4.68
CA ASP A 129 -8.41 2.68 -4.87
C ASP A 129 -7.96 3.90 -5.66
N GLY A 130 -6.75 4.39 -5.40
CA GLY A 130 -6.24 5.58 -6.07
C GLY A 130 -5.05 6.24 -5.39
N ASN A 131 -4.85 7.52 -5.69
CA ASN A 131 -3.73 8.33 -5.20
C ASN A 131 -4.18 9.61 -4.45
N GLY A 132 -5.48 9.77 -4.22
CA GLY A 132 -6.08 10.96 -3.62
C GLY A 132 -6.88 10.66 -2.36
N THR A 133 -7.87 11.48 -2.05
CA THR A 133 -8.82 11.23 -0.96
C THR A 133 -9.98 10.37 -1.48
N VAL A 134 -10.46 9.42 -0.69
CA VAL A 134 -11.64 8.61 -1.01
C VAL A 134 -12.93 9.44 -0.99
N MET A 135 -13.88 9.14 -1.87
CA MET A 135 -15.20 9.78 -1.87
C MET A 135 -16.06 9.20 -0.75
N CYS A 136 -16.78 10.05 0.00
CA CYS A 136 -17.68 9.58 1.06
C CYS A 136 -18.75 8.62 0.50
N GLU A 137 -19.29 8.94 -0.68
CA GLU A 137 -20.34 8.17 -1.35
C GLU A 137 -19.90 6.75 -1.75
N GLU A 138 -18.60 6.53 -1.97
CA GLU A 138 -18.05 5.19 -2.30
C GLU A 138 -18.01 4.27 -1.08
N ILE A 139 -17.74 4.81 0.11
CA ILE A 139 -17.51 4.03 1.34
C ILE A 139 -18.74 3.90 2.24
N GLU A 140 -19.69 4.84 2.14
CA GLU A 140 -20.92 4.86 2.96
C GLU A 140 -21.74 3.56 2.86
N PRO A 141 -21.95 2.96 1.66
CA PRO A 141 -22.71 1.71 1.55
C PRO A 141 -22.11 0.54 2.33
N TYR A 142 -20.80 0.58 2.59
CA TYR A 142 -20.04 -0.49 3.25
C TYR A 142 -19.79 -0.21 4.74
N ASN A 143 -20.15 0.97 5.24
CA ASN A 143 -19.98 1.37 6.64
C ASN A 143 -18.54 1.21 7.16
N PHE A 144 -17.53 1.63 6.39
CA PHE A 144 -16.13 1.58 6.83
C PHE A 144 -15.96 2.27 8.20
N PRO A 145 -15.24 1.68 9.17
CA PRO A 145 -15.03 2.32 10.46
C PRO A 145 -14.14 3.56 10.33
N VAL A 146 -14.36 4.53 11.21
CA VAL A 146 -13.61 5.80 11.25
C VAL A 146 -12.11 5.55 11.46
N ASP A 147 -11.75 4.52 12.22
CA ASP A 147 -10.35 4.14 12.45
C ASP A 147 -9.62 3.73 11.15
N LEU A 148 -10.34 3.16 10.17
CA LEU A 148 -9.77 2.80 8.88
C LEU A 148 -9.78 3.99 7.91
N VAL A 149 -10.88 4.75 7.91
CA VAL A 149 -11.14 5.88 7.02
C VAL A 149 -11.63 7.07 7.85
N PRO A 150 -10.72 7.90 8.40
CA PRO A 150 -11.08 8.99 9.30
C PRO A 150 -11.63 10.21 8.55
N GLU A 151 -11.32 10.33 7.26
CA GLU A 151 -11.73 11.44 6.42
C GLU A 151 -12.14 10.96 5.03
N CYS A 152 -13.05 11.70 4.40
CA CYS A 152 -13.47 11.46 3.02
C CYS A 152 -13.86 12.77 2.32
N TRP A 153 -13.81 12.78 0.99
CA TRP A 153 -14.23 13.91 0.19
C TRP A 153 -15.73 13.84 -0.11
N ASN A 154 -16.44 14.92 0.19
CA ASN A 154 -17.85 15.08 -0.17
C ASN A 154 -17.96 15.99 -1.38
N GLU A 155 -18.35 15.42 -2.52
CA GLU A 155 -18.42 16.14 -3.79
C GLU A 155 -19.49 17.24 -3.76
N ALA A 156 -20.69 16.93 -3.22
CA ALA A 156 -21.81 17.86 -3.14
C ALA A 156 -21.48 19.18 -2.41
N THR A 157 -20.62 19.12 -1.40
CA THR A 157 -20.18 20.30 -0.64
C THR A 157 -18.78 20.78 -1.00
N SER A 158 -18.05 20.01 -1.83
CA SER A 158 -16.65 20.24 -2.20
C SER A 158 -15.75 20.42 -0.97
N LYS A 159 -15.91 19.54 0.02
CA LYS A 159 -15.18 19.60 1.29
C LYS A 159 -14.66 18.23 1.70
N LEU A 160 -13.52 18.26 2.36
CA LEU A 160 -13.04 17.15 3.18
C LEU A 160 -13.88 17.11 4.47
N ILE A 161 -14.43 15.93 4.78
CA ILE A 161 -15.23 15.68 5.97
C ILE A 161 -14.46 14.72 6.88
N GLU A 162 -14.38 15.05 8.17
CA GLU A 162 -13.95 14.15 9.24
C GLU A 162 -15.17 13.30 9.69
N ARG A 163 -14.97 12.00 9.87
CA ARG A 163 -16.03 11.02 10.15
C ARG A 163 -16.18 10.65 11.63
#